data_AF-A0A158KYM7-F1
#
_entry.id   AF-A0A158KYM7-F1
#
_cell.length_a   1.000
_cell.length_b   1.000
_cell.length_c   1.000
_cell.angle_alpha   90.00
_cell.angle_beta   90.00
_cell.angle_gamma   90.00
#
_symmetry.space_group_name_H-M   'P 1'
#
loop_
_entity.id
_entity.type
_entity.pdbx_description
1 polymer ?
#
loop_
_entity_poly.entity_id
_entity_poly.type
_entity_poly.pdbx_seq_one_letter_code
_entity_poly.pdbx_strand_id
1 'polypeptide(L)'
;MHSQRSSGRTANVMLRRRIPFVFMVSNACLLFAATCVTALADEDTRQGQEPGHVQGAAKAPSPWVLLPTFSNNPKLGTAFGGLGAYVRKFDDQSQVSMFGVTAQYTSANSAVAAIFARTSFAGDQHRISVLAAGGIVKNDYDNFLGTGTPVKSDDHLRALVGRYLYRLKNDWFGAQAVFTNYQIVGQTS
;
A
#
# COMPACT_ATOMS: atom_id res chain seq x y z
N MET A 1 -12.37 20.07 68.15
CA MET A 1 -11.73 18.75 68.29
C MET A 1 -12.60 17.71 67.60
N HIS A 2 -12.26 17.29 66.38
CA HIS A 2 -12.55 15.93 65.90
C HIS A 2 -11.59 15.62 64.75
N SER A 3 -10.83 14.55 64.96
CA SER A 3 -9.75 14.03 64.15
C SER A 3 -10.26 12.79 63.43
N GLN A 4 -10.06 12.69 62.12
CA GLN A 4 -9.96 11.40 61.44
C GLN A 4 -8.78 11.41 60.46
N ARG A 5 -7.82 10.54 60.78
CA ARG A 5 -6.78 10.00 59.89
C ARG A 5 -7.29 8.70 59.26
N SER A 6 -6.66 8.30 58.15
CA SER A 6 -6.70 7.01 57.41
C SER A 6 -7.32 7.21 56.03
N SER A 7 -6.79 6.77 54.89
CA SER A 7 -5.65 5.93 54.49
C SER A 7 -5.61 6.09 52.95
N GLY A 8 -4.50 6.46 52.31
CA GLY A 8 -3.59 5.47 51.72
C GLY A 8 -4.20 4.71 50.53
N ARG A 9 -4.00 5.19 49.29
CA ARG A 9 -3.80 4.35 48.08
C ARG A 9 -3.37 5.18 46.86
N THR A 10 -2.07 5.11 46.61
CA THR A 10 -1.44 4.92 45.30
C THR A 10 -2.09 5.61 44.09
N ALA A 11 -1.51 6.74 43.70
CA ALA A 11 -1.60 7.28 42.36
C ALA A 11 -1.07 6.26 41.34
N ASN A 12 -1.96 5.49 40.74
CA ASN A 12 -1.64 4.71 39.55
C ASN A 12 -1.59 5.67 38.37
N VAL A 13 -0.38 6.17 38.08
CA VAL A 13 -0.01 6.73 36.79
C VAL A 13 -0.06 5.59 35.78
N MET A 14 -1.25 5.31 35.23
CA MET A 14 -1.41 4.28 34.21
C MET A 14 -1.35 4.90 32.83
N LEU A 15 -0.11 4.97 32.34
CA LEU A 15 0.33 4.81 30.96
C LEU A 15 -0.70 5.18 29.87
N ARG A 16 -0.69 6.46 29.50
CA ARG A 16 -1.35 6.98 28.30
C ARG A 16 -0.70 6.35 27.06
N ARG A 17 -1.15 5.16 26.65
CA ARG A 17 -0.85 4.62 25.31
C ARG A 17 -1.62 5.45 24.29
N ARG A 18 -1.01 6.56 23.87
CA ARG A 18 -1.34 7.20 22.58
C ARG A 18 -0.99 6.18 21.51
N ILE A 19 -1.99 5.45 21.02
CA ILE A 19 -1.87 4.67 19.78
C ILE A 19 -1.91 5.71 18.66
N PRO A 20 -0.81 5.99 17.96
CA PRO A 20 -0.85 6.94 16.87
C PRO A 20 -1.67 6.34 15.72
N PHE A 21 -2.47 7.21 15.10
CA PHE A 21 -3.37 6.99 13.97
C PHE A 21 -2.55 6.66 12.69
N VAL A 22 -1.82 5.53 12.69
CA VAL A 22 -0.88 5.14 11.63
C VAL A 22 -1.46 4.09 10.67
N PHE A 23 -2.60 3.49 10.98
CA PHE A 23 -3.06 2.30 10.25
C PHE A 23 -3.83 2.56 8.94
N MET A 24 -4.10 3.82 8.54
CA MET A 24 -4.96 4.11 7.38
C MET A 24 -4.22 4.37 6.06
N VAL A 25 -2.88 4.37 6.04
CA VAL A 25 -2.06 4.45 4.81
C VAL A 25 -1.09 3.27 4.69
N SER A 26 -1.29 2.20 5.46
CA SER A 26 -0.33 1.08 5.52
C SER A 26 -0.31 0.21 4.25
N ASN A 27 -1.41 0.14 3.50
CA ASN A 27 -1.42 -0.64 2.25
C ASN A 27 -0.83 0.08 1.02
N ALA A 28 -0.57 1.39 1.12
CA ALA A 28 0.20 2.11 0.09
C ALA A 28 1.70 2.15 0.40
N CYS A 29 2.10 1.98 1.67
CA CYS A 29 3.50 2.10 2.10
C CYS A 29 4.29 0.77 1.98
N LEU A 30 3.62 -0.39 2.05
CA LEU A 30 4.28 -1.70 1.97
C LEU A 30 4.83 -2.06 0.58
N LEU A 31 4.50 -1.30 -0.47
CA LEU A 31 5.07 -1.50 -1.82
C LEU A 31 6.31 -0.65 -2.12
N PHE A 32 6.72 0.26 -1.23
CA PHE A 32 7.82 1.21 -1.50
C PHE A 32 9.11 0.98 -0.70
N ALA A 33 9.08 0.12 0.34
CA ALA A 33 10.23 -0.11 1.24
C ALA A 33 11.01 -1.42 1.00
N ALA A 34 10.48 -2.39 0.25
CA ALA A 34 11.09 -3.73 0.15
C ALA A 34 11.91 -3.92 -1.15
N THR A 35 13.01 -3.19 -1.33
CA THR A 35 14.00 -3.49 -2.40
C THR A 35 15.44 -3.67 -1.90
N CYS A 36 15.66 -3.99 -0.63
CA CYS A 36 17.03 -4.13 -0.10
C CYS A 36 17.52 -5.54 0.26
N VAL A 37 16.74 -6.62 0.12
CA VAL A 37 17.30 -7.97 0.38
C VAL A 37 16.72 -9.01 -0.57
N THR A 38 17.38 -9.19 -1.72
CA THR A 38 17.52 -10.52 -2.36
C THR A 38 18.91 -10.59 -2.96
N ALA A 39 19.92 -10.64 -2.10
CA ALA A 39 21.23 -11.13 -2.44
C ALA A 39 21.55 -12.25 -1.44
N LEU A 40 21.97 -13.39 -2.00
CA LEU A 40 22.32 -14.68 -1.37
C LEU A 40 21.15 -15.64 -1.13
N ALA A 41 20.81 -16.40 -2.18
CA ALA A 41 20.41 -17.80 -2.05
C ALA A 41 20.88 -18.52 -3.31
N ASP A 42 22.13 -18.98 -3.28
CA ASP A 42 22.65 -20.02 -4.17
C ASP A 42 22.20 -21.36 -3.58
N GLU A 43 21.16 -21.96 -4.14
CA GLU A 43 20.79 -23.35 -3.85
C GLU A 43 20.93 -24.17 -5.13
N ASP A 44 22.08 -24.84 -5.24
CA ASP A 44 22.38 -25.96 -6.13
C ASP A 44 21.30 -27.05 -5.97
N THR A 45 20.26 -26.98 -6.79
CA THR A 45 19.25 -28.03 -6.89
C THR A 45 19.49 -28.84 -8.16
N ARG A 46 20.30 -29.88 -8.05
CA ARG A 46 20.30 -31.01 -8.98
C ARG A 46 18.93 -31.70 -8.90
N GLN A 47 18.08 -31.52 -9.91
CA GLN A 47 16.92 -32.39 -10.14
C GLN A 47 16.93 -32.95 -11.56
N GLY A 48 16.58 -34.23 -11.62
CA GLY A 48 16.87 -35.16 -12.69
C GLY A 48 16.17 -34.89 -14.01
N GLN A 49 16.83 -35.40 -15.05
CA GLN A 49 16.37 -35.45 -16.43
C GLN A 49 15.25 -36.49 -16.57
N GLU A 50 14.03 -36.06 -16.87
CA GLU A 50 12.99 -36.89 -17.51
C GLU A 50 12.87 -36.52 -19.00
N PRO A 51 12.54 -37.50 -19.87
CA PRO A 51 12.80 -37.41 -21.31
C PRO A 51 11.86 -36.46 -22.05
N GLY A 52 12.40 -35.89 -23.12
CA GLY A 52 11.84 -34.80 -23.92
C GLY A 52 10.39 -34.99 -24.37
N HIS A 53 9.53 -34.12 -23.86
CA HIS A 53 8.35 -33.70 -24.59
C HIS A 53 8.76 -32.68 -25.65
N VAL A 54 8.49 -33.00 -26.91
CA VAL A 54 8.59 -32.09 -28.04
C VAL A 54 7.71 -30.86 -27.73
N GLN A 55 8.35 -29.76 -27.38
CA GLN A 55 7.70 -28.49 -27.08
C GLN A 55 7.20 -27.89 -28.40
N GLY A 56 5.91 -28.10 -28.70
CA GLY A 56 5.20 -27.22 -29.61
C GLY A 56 5.38 -25.78 -29.15
N ALA A 57 5.70 -24.88 -30.08
CA ALA A 57 6.07 -23.49 -29.81
C ALA A 57 5.22 -22.87 -28.68
N ALA A 58 5.86 -22.62 -27.53
CA ALA A 58 5.19 -22.10 -26.35
C ALA A 58 4.58 -20.73 -26.68
N LYS A 59 3.26 -20.62 -26.58
CA LYS A 59 2.54 -19.35 -26.76
C LYS A 59 3.00 -18.37 -25.69
N ALA A 60 3.40 -17.17 -26.10
CA ALA A 60 3.83 -16.12 -25.19
C ALA A 60 2.77 -15.87 -24.09
N PRO A 61 3.15 -15.81 -22.81
CA PRO A 61 2.22 -15.51 -21.72
C PRO A 61 1.48 -14.18 -21.94
N SER A 62 0.23 -14.09 -21.48
CA SER A 62 -0.53 -12.84 -21.53
C SER A 62 0.11 -11.77 -20.64
N PRO A 63 0.29 -10.54 -21.13
CA PRO A 63 0.85 -9.43 -20.34
C PRO A 63 -0.20 -8.76 -19.43
N TRP A 64 -1.44 -9.24 -19.40
CA TRP A 64 -2.51 -8.65 -18.61
C TRP A 64 -2.69 -9.38 -17.28
N VAL A 65 -2.74 -8.61 -16.19
CA VAL A 65 -3.02 -9.05 -14.83
C VAL A 65 -4.36 -8.46 -14.41
N LEU A 66 -5.33 -9.31 -14.11
CA LEU A 66 -6.63 -8.93 -13.59
C LEU A 66 -6.83 -9.63 -12.24
N LEU A 67 -7.01 -8.87 -11.17
CA LEU A 67 -7.16 -9.42 -9.83
C LEU A 67 -8.38 -8.78 -9.14
N PRO A 68 -9.43 -9.54 -8.80
CA PRO A 68 -10.45 -9.03 -7.90
C PRO A 68 -9.86 -8.86 -6.49
N THR A 69 -10.34 -7.87 -5.76
CA THR A 69 -9.95 -7.65 -4.37
C THR A 69 -11.18 -7.68 -3.46
N PHE A 70 -11.04 -8.35 -2.33
CA PHE A 70 -12.06 -8.40 -1.28
C PHE A 70 -11.38 -8.29 0.07
N SER A 71 -11.94 -7.50 0.98
CA SER A 71 -11.46 -7.43 2.35
C SER A 71 -12.60 -7.12 3.30
N ASN A 72 -12.47 -7.53 4.56
CA ASN A 72 -13.40 -7.15 5.62
C ASN A 72 -12.59 -6.53 6.76
N ASN A 73 -12.83 -5.26 7.05
CA ASN A 73 -12.11 -4.52 8.08
C ASN A 73 -13.10 -3.99 9.12
N PRO A 74 -12.88 -4.27 10.42
CA PRO A 74 -13.79 -3.85 11.49
C PRO A 74 -13.96 -2.32 11.59
N LYS A 75 -13.04 -1.53 11.02
CA LYS A 75 -13.10 -0.06 11.01
C LYS A 75 -13.67 0.53 9.71
N LEU A 76 -13.48 -0.14 8.57
CA LEU A 76 -13.82 0.39 7.24
C LEU A 76 -14.99 -0.35 6.57
N GLY A 77 -15.50 -1.39 7.22
CA GLY A 77 -16.52 -2.29 6.67
C GLY A 77 -15.93 -3.30 5.68
N THR A 78 -16.83 -3.93 4.91
CA THR A 78 -16.46 -4.84 3.83
C THR A 78 -16.12 -4.03 2.58
N ALA A 79 -15.07 -4.41 1.86
CA ALA A 79 -14.65 -3.77 0.63
C ALA A 79 -14.55 -4.76 -0.52
N PHE A 80 -14.96 -4.30 -1.70
CA PHE A 80 -14.86 -5.01 -2.96
C PHE A 80 -14.21 -4.12 -4.02
N GLY A 81 -13.34 -4.68 -4.83
CA GLY A 81 -12.62 -3.92 -5.84
C GLY A 81 -11.90 -4.82 -6.83
N GLY A 82 -10.96 -4.21 -7.55
CA GLY A 82 -10.11 -4.94 -8.46
C GLY A 82 -8.94 -4.13 -8.97
N LEU A 83 -7.96 -4.87 -9.49
CA LEU A 83 -6.79 -4.39 -10.18
C LEU A 83 -6.85 -4.86 -11.63
N GLY A 84 -6.61 -3.93 -12.56
CA GLY A 84 -6.23 -4.25 -13.92
C GLY A 84 -4.86 -3.66 -14.21
N ALA A 85 -3.91 -4.50 -14.65
CA ALA A 85 -2.56 -4.06 -14.95
C ALA A 85 -2.00 -4.74 -16.20
N TYR A 86 -1.13 -4.00 -16.89
CA TYR A 86 -0.33 -4.47 -18.00
C TYR A 86 1.12 -4.57 -17.56
N VAL A 87 1.73 -5.74 -17.73
CA VAL A 87 3.14 -6.00 -17.41
C VAL A 87 3.98 -6.05 -18.67
N ARG A 88 5.16 -5.44 -18.61
CA ARG A 88 6.11 -5.42 -19.71
C ARG A 88 7.53 -5.40 -19.20
N LYS A 89 8.41 -6.18 -19.82
CA LYS A 89 9.86 -6.04 -19.65
C LYS A 89 10.39 -5.18 -20.79
N PHE A 90 11.10 -4.10 -20.49
CA PHE A 90 11.59 -3.17 -21.52
C PHE A 90 12.88 -3.65 -22.20
N ASP A 91 13.75 -4.32 -21.44
CA ASP A 91 14.98 -4.96 -21.92
C ASP A 91 15.32 -6.15 -21.01
N ASP A 92 16.17 -7.07 -21.46
CA ASP A 92 16.44 -8.33 -20.75
C ASP A 92 17.09 -8.16 -19.38
N GLN A 93 17.82 -7.06 -19.18
CA GLN A 93 18.52 -6.75 -17.95
C GLN A 93 17.66 -5.89 -17.00
N SER A 94 16.52 -5.38 -17.47
CA SER A 94 15.56 -4.60 -16.70
C SER A 94 14.61 -5.44 -15.86
N GLN A 95 14.16 -4.87 -14.74
CA GLN A 95 13.04 -5.43 -13.96
C GLN A 95 11.73 -5.34 -14.75
N VAL A 96 10.76 -6.18 -14.39
CA VAL A 96 9.42 -6.12 -14.95
C VAL A 96 8.77 -4.79 -14.58
N SER A 97 8.29 -4.09 -15.61
CA SER A 97 7.51 -2.87 -15.49
C SER A 97 6.02 -3.19 -15.49
N MET A 98 5.22 -2.36 -14.82
CA MET A 98 3.79 -2.53 -14.66
C MET A 98 3.08 -1.19 -14.75
N PHE A 99 1.96 -1.17 -15.45
CA PHE A 99 1.05 -0.03 -15.55
C PHE A 99 -0.33 -0.51 -15.17
N GLY A 100 -1.04 0.18 -14.28
CA GLY A 100 -2.32 -0.35 -13.83
C GLY A 100 -3.25 0.69 -13.26
N VAL A 101 -4.47 0.23 -13.08
CA VAL A 101 -5.55 0.92 -12.39
C VAL A 101 -6.11 -0.01 -11.33
N THR A 102 -6.42 0.54 -10.18
CA THR A 102 -7.13 -0.15 -9.11
C THR A 102 -8.30 0.70 -8.65
N ALA A 103 -9.40 0.06 -8.29
CA ALA A 103 -10.56 0.71 -7.70
C ALA A 103 -11.17 -0.18 -6.62
N GLN A 104 -11.68 0.45 -5.57
CA GLN A 104 -12.28 -0.23 -4.44
C GLN A 104 -13.47 0.57 -3.91
N TYR A 105 -14.55 -0.14 -3.62
CA TYR A 105 -15.74 0.37 -2.97
C TYR A 105 -15.93 -0.35 -1.62
N THR A 106 -16.46 0.34 -0.61
CA THR A 106 -16.72 -0.24 0.70
C THR A 106 -18.18 -0.13 1.12
N SER A 107 -18.61 -1.01 2.03
CA SER A 107 -19.95 -0.98 2.63
C SER A 107 -20.22 0.29 3.43
N ALA A 108 -19.18 1.02 3.83
CA ALA A 108 -19.28 2.35 4.41
C ALA A 108 -19.46 3.45 3.35
N ASN A 109 -19.83 3.09 2.11
CA ASN A 109 -20.02 4.00 0.98
C ASN A 109 -18.78 4.85 0.64
N SER A 110 -17.59 4.32 0.93
CA SER A 110 -16.32 4.92 0.50
C SER A 110 -15.92 4.34 -0.86
N ALA A 111 -15.35 5.17 -1.72
CA ALA A 111 -14.86 4.75 -3.03
C ALA A 111 -13.49 5.38 -3.29
N VAL A 112 -12.49 4.57 -3.63
CA VAL A 112 -11.14 5.03 -3.96
C VAL A 112 -10.69 4.35 -5.25
N ALA A 113 -10.04 5.11 -6.13
CA ALA A 113 -9.36 4.59 -7.30
C ALA A 113 -7.94 5.16 -7.39
N ALA A 114 -7.05 4.41 -8.03
CA ALA A 114 -5.71 4.86 -8.32
C ALA A 114 -5.25 4.35 -9.69
N ILE A 115 -4.48 5.18 -10.39
CA ILE A 115 -3.66 4.79 -11.53
C ILE A 115 -2.20 4.80 -11.09
N PHE A 116 -1.42 3.85 -11.58
CA PHE A 116 -0.01 3.76 -11.23
C PHE A 116 0.84 3.23 -12.37
N ALA A 117 2.12 3.55 -12.30
CA ALA A 117 3.16 3.01 -13.15
C ALA A 117 4.38 2.70 -12.30
N ARG A 118 5.00 1.55 -12.53
CA ARG A 118 6.33 1.19 -12.04
C ARG A 118 7.14 0.72 -13.22
N THR A 119 8.26 1.38 -13.50
CA THR A 119 9.07 1.10 -14.68
C THR A 119 10.52 0.90 -14.31
N SER A 120 11.19 0.08 -15.11
CA SER A 120 12.63 -0.17 -15.08
C SER A 120 13.11 -0.31 -16.52
N PHE A 121 14.08 0.50 -16.95
CA PHE A 121 14.58 0.49 -18.32
C PHE A 121 16.07 0.81 -18.40
N ALA A 122 16.66 0.54 -19.57
CA ALA A 122 18.07 0.70 -19.87
C ALA A 122 18.95 -0.12 -18.92
N GLY A 123 18.74 -1.44 -18.88
CA GLY A 123 19.50 -2.35 -18.02
C GLY A 123 19.30 -2.05 -16.53
N ASP A 124 18.06 -1.70 -16.17
CA ASP A 124 17.67 -1.38 -14.80
C ASP A 124 18.41 -0.16 -14.20
N GLN A 125 18.95 0.71 -15.08
CA GLN A 125 19.64 1.93 -14.68
C GLN A 125 18.68 3.03 -14.24
N HIS A 126 17.50 3.07 -14.86
CA HIS A 126 16.45 4.04 -14.57
C HIS A 126 15.21 3.33 -14.04
N ARG A 127 14.69 3.81 -12.92
CA ARG A 127 13.37 3.38 -12.40
C ARG A 127 12.48 4.58 -12.13
N ILE A 128 11.24 4.50 -12.60
CA ILE A 128 10.20 5.50 -12.31
C ILE A 128 9.01 4.79 -11.67
N SER A 129 8.55 5.30 -10.54
CA SER A 129 7.32 4.86 -9.87
C SER A 129 6.40 6.05 -9.67
N VAL A 130 5.19 6.00 -10.22
CA VAL A 130 4.17 7.06 -10.08
C VAL A 130 2.86 6.44 -9.64
N LEU A 131 2.13 7.14 -8.78
CA LEU A 131 0.79 6.79 -8.35
C LEU A 131 -0.05 8.07 -8.24
N ALA A 132 -1.21 8.09 -8.88
CA ALA A 132 -2.22 9.10 -8.67
C ALA A 132 -3.47 8.41 -8.13
N ALA A 133 -3.97 8.86 -6.98
CA ALA A 133 -5.14 8.30 -6.34
C ALA A 133 -6.17 9.39 -6.02
N GLY A 134 -7.44 9.00 -6.05
CA GLY A 134 -8.54 9.88 -5.70
C GLY A 134 -9.73 9.09 -5.19
N GLY A 135 -10.59 9.73 -4.41
CA GLY A 135 -11.77 9.07 -3.87
C GLY A 135 -12.53 9.90 -2.86
N ILE A 136 -13.58 9.29 -2.34
CA ILE A 136 -14.35 9.79 -1.21
C ILE A 136 -14.25 8.73 -0.12
N VAL A 137 -13.84 9.18 1.06
CA VAL A 137 -13.73 8.36 2.27
C VAL A 137 -14.77 8.85 3.24
N LYS A 138 -15.75 8.00 3.55
CA LYS A 138 -16.81 8.30 4.51
C LYS A 138 -16.51 7.63 5.84
N ASN A 139 -16.68 8.37 6.92
CA ASN A 139 -16.60 7.83 8.27
C ASN A 139 -17.91 8.10 9.01
N ASP A 140 -18.58 7.02 9.44
CA ASP A 140 -19.76 7.09 10.31
C ASP A 140 -19.37 6.51 11.68
N TYR A 141 -19.40 7.35 12.72
CA TYR A 141 -19.18 6.95 14.11
C TYR A 141 -20.47 7.11 14.90
N ASP A 142 -21.03 6.03 15.43
CA ASP A 142 -22.23 6.09 16.29
C ASP A 142 -21.92 6.61 17.69
N ASN A 143 -20.68 6.44 18.15
CA ASN A 143 -20.20 6.90 19.45
C ASN A 143 -18.75 7.37 19.33
N PHE A 144 -18.57 8.61 18.87
CA PHE A 144 -17.25 9.17 18.64
C PHE A 144 -16.47 9.28 19.97
N LEU A 145 -15.32 8.60 20.06
CA LEU A 145 -14.43 8.61 21.23
C LEU A 145 -15.09 8.25 22.58
N GLY A 146 -16.21 7.53 22.58
CA GLY A 146 -16.92 7.17 23.81
C GLY A 146 -17.76 8.31 24.41
N THR A 147 -18.00 9.39 23.65
CA THR A 147 -18.77 10.57 24.10
C THR A 147 -20.29 10.40 24.01
N GLY A 148 -20.77 9.31 23.40
CA GLY A 148 -22.17 9.06 23.09
C GLY A 148 -22.72 9.89 21.93
N THR A 149 -21.86 10.68 21.26
CA THR A 149 -22.27 11.57 20.18
C THR A 149 -21.96 10.94 18.82
N PRO A 150 -22.94 10.87 17.89
CA PRO A 150 -22.68 10.42 16.54
C PRO A 150 -21.91 11.50 15.77
N VAL A 151 -20.90 11.10 15.00
CA VAL A 151 -20.11 12.00 14.14
C VAL A 151 -19.98 11.36 12.76
N LYS A 152 -20.32 12.14 11.74
CA LYS A 152 -20.18 11.78 10.33
C LYS A 152 -19.18 12.70 9.66
N SER A 153 -18.31 12.16 8.81
CA SER A 153 -17.42 12.96 7.98
C SER A 153 -17.30 12.41 6.57
N ASP A 154 -17.29 13.32 5.60
CA ASP A 154 -17.00 13.05 4.19
C ASP A 154 -15.65 13.67 3.85
N ASP A 155 -14.66 12.83 3.52
CA ASP A 155 -13.30 13.22 3.21
C ASP A 155 -13.01 13.00 1.71
N HIS A 156 -12.64 14.07 1.00
CA HIS A 156 -12.18 13.95 -0.38
C HIS A 156 -10.68 13.67 -0.44
N LEU A 157 -10.33 12.50 -0.97
CA LEU A 157 -8.96 12.07 -1.20
C LEU A 157 -8.48 12.55 -2.57
N ARG A 158 -7.33 13.23 -2.60
CA ARG A 158 -6.52 13.45 -3.82
C ARG A 158 -5.06 13.23 -3.46
N ALA A 159 -4.37 12.37 -4.19
CA ALA A 159 -2.96 12.04 -3.98
C ALA A 159 -2.21 11.96 -5.31
N LEU A 160 -1.03 12.56 -5.39
CA LEU A 160 -0.07 12.31 -6.48
C LEU A 160 1.29 12.04 -5.88
N VAL A 161 1.85 10.86 -6.17
CA VAL A 161 3.16 10.39 -5.72
C VAL A 161 4.02 10.10 -6.94
N GLY A 162 5.25 10.59 -6.96
CA GLY A 162 6.24 10.27 -7.98
C GLY A 162 7.60 9.97 -7.37
N ARG A 163 8.29 8.97 -7.89
CA ARG A 163 9.68 8.62 -7.56
C ARG A 163 10.47 8.33 -8.82
N TYR A 164 11.64 8.92 -8.90
CA TYR A 164 12.67 8.56 -9.88
C TYR A 164 13.90 8.04 -9.16
N LEU A 165 14.52 6.98 -9.70
CA LEU A 165 15.79 6.43 -9.24
C LEU A 165 16.75 6.25 -10.41
N TYR A 166 18.01 6.60 -10.16
CA TYR A 166 19.11 6.35 -11.09
C TYR A 166 20.17 5.48 -10.40
N ARG A 167 20.55 4.38 -11.06
CA ARG A 167 21.60 3.47 -10.62
C ARG A 167 22.98 4.04 -10.98
N LEU A 168 23.84 4.18 -9.98
CA LEU A 168 25.21 4.64 -10.16
C LEU A 168 26.17 3.48 -10.44
N LYS A 169 26.09 2.42 -9.63
CA LYS A 169 26.98 1.26 -9.72
C LYS A 169 26.37 0.07 -9.00
N ASN A 170 26.37 -1.11 -9.62
CA ASN A 170 25.81 -2.34 -9.05
C ASN A 170 24.39 -2.05 -8.48
N ASP A 171 24.13 -2.37 -7.22
CA ASP A 171 22.84 -2.16 -6.57
C ASP A 171 22.67 -0.76 -5.93
N TRP A 172 23.62 0.16 -6.14
CA TRP A 172 23.54 1.51 -5.59
C TRP A 172 22.70 2.44 -6.48
N PHE A 173 21.57 2.90 -5.94
CA PHE A 173 20.73 3.95 -6.53
C PHE A 173 21.00 5.28 -5.82
N GLY A 174 21.49 6.27 -6.56
CA GLY A 174 22.09 7.48 -5.99
C GLY A 174 21.22 8.73 -5.96
N ALA A 175 20.22 8.84 -6.84
CA ALA A 175 19.34 10.01 -6.91
C ALA A 175 17.89 9.59 -6.68
N GLN A 176 17.20 10.28 -5.78
CA GLN A 176 15.78 10.09 -5.50
C GLN A 176 15.08 11.45 -5.51
N ALA A 177 14.05 11.60 -6.34
CA ALA A 177 13.09 12.70 -6.24
C ALA A 177 11.77 12.12 -5.75
N VAL A 178 11.12 12.77 -4.77
CA VAL A 178 9.78 12.41 -4.30
C VAL A 178 8.88 13.63 -4.38
N PHE A 179 7.77 13.51 -5.11
CA PHE A 179 6.71 14.50 -5.10
C PHE A 179 5.49 13.87 -4.43
N THR A 180 4.92 14.53 -3.43
CA THR A 180 3.68 14.12 -2.79
C THR A 180 2.78 15.33 -2.65
N ASN A 181 1.63 15.33 -3.32
CA ASN A 181 0.55 16.28 -3.03
C ASN A 181 -0.65 15.47 -2.55
N TYR A 182 -1.09 15.74 -1.32
CA TYR A 182 -2.20 15.06 -0.70
C TYR A 182 -3.16 16.06 -0.06
N GLN A 183 -4.45 15.93 -0.33
CA GLN A 183 -5.51 16.73 0.28
C GLN A 183 -6.57 15.78 0.85
N ILE A 184 -6.92 16.00 2.13
CA ILE A 184 -8.21 15.58 2.72
C ILE A 184 -8.96 16.86 3.02
N VAL A 185 -10.15 17.00 2.45
CA VAL A 185 -11.10 18.04 2.84
C VAL A 185 -12.27 17.36 3.51
N GLY A 186 -12.44 17.60 4.80
CA GLY A 186 -13.54 17.06 5.58
C GLY A 186 -14.74 18.00 5.56
N GLN A 187 -15.92 17.46 5.30
CA GLN A 187 -17.19 18.13 5.59
C GLN A 187 -17.87 17.46 6.77
N THR A 188 -18.38 18.27 7.70
CA THR A 188 -19.22 17.81 8.81
C THR A 188 -20.66 18.18 8.46
N SER A 189 -21.54 17.20 8.47
CA SER A 189 -22.99 17.35 8.25
C SER A 189 -23.75 17.12 9.55
#